data_AF-G5GJE3-F1
#
_entry.id   AF-G5GJE3-F1
#
_cell.length_a   1.000
_cell.length_b   1.000
_cell.length_c   1.000
_cell.angle_alpha   90.00
_cell.angle_beta   90.00
_cell.angle_gamma   90.00
#
_symmetry.space_group_name_H-M   'P 1'
#
loop_
_entity.id
_entity.type
_entity.pdbx_description
1 polymer ?
#
loop_
_entity_poly.entity_id
_entity_poly.type
_entity_poly.pdbx_seq_one_letter_code
_entity_poly.pdbx_strand_id
1 'polypeptide(L)'
;MTREQMEAAGYGVHHQSDDGKYLIMGNGTRAFAVLAQQPEQDNPLRTAEMTLEDDYGMIDGVINNGRRGEELEKAQEHAERTKPEKPSIRERLEDARRECAGHKPPEGKKPGRDVPEQDCL
;
A
#
# COMPACT_ATOMS: atom_id res chain seq x y z
N MET A 1 -12.39 25.57 -19.07
CA MET A 1 -13.03 26.37 -18.00
C MET A 1 -14.51 26.07 -18.05
N THR A 2 -15.04 25.45 -17.01
CA THR A 2 -16.47 25.13 -16.92
C THR A 2 -17.27 26.37 -16.52
N ARG A 3 -18.60 26.29 -16.66
CA ARG A 3 -19.49 27.38 -16.25
C ARG A 3 -19.36 27.69 -14.76
N GLU A 4 -19.37 26.67 -13.92
CA GLU A 4 -19.32 26.80 -12.46
C GLU A 4 -17.99 27.38 -12.01
N GLN A 5 -16.89 27.00 -12.66
CA GLN A 5 -15.57 27.57 -12.38
C GLN A 5 -15.53 29.07 -12.68
N MET A 6 -16.19 29.50 -13.75
CA MET A 6 -16.26 30.91 -14.15
C MET A 6 -17.19 31.72 -13.23
N GLU A 7 -18.35 31.15 -12.85
CA GLU A 7 -19.25 31.75 -11.87
C GLU A 7 -18.57 31.89 -10.50
N ALA A 8 -17.83 30.87 -10.05
CA ALA A 8 -17.03 30.93 -8.82
C ALA A 8 -15.90 31.97 -8.88
N ALA A 9 -15.35 32.23 -10.06
CA ALA A 9 -14.36 33.28 -10.31
C ALA A 9 -14.99 34.68 -10.46
N GLY A 10 -16.30 34.83 -10.26
CA GLY A 10 -17.00 36.11 -10.33
C GLY A 10 -17.37 36.58 -11.74
N TYR A 11 -17.34 35.69 -12.73
CA TYR A 11 -17.86 35.99 -14.07
C TYR A 11 -19.37 35.69 -14.10
N GLY A 12 -20.18 36.71 -14.39
CA GLY A 12 -21.63 36.57 -14.55
C GLY A 12 -22.04 36.35 -16.01
N VAL A 13 -23.21 35.77 -16.25
CA VAL A 13 -23.77 35.62 -17.60
C VAL A 13 -24.39 36.95 -18.06
N HIS A 14 -23.95 37.46 -19.22
CA HIS A 14 -24.46 38.72 -19.79
C HIS A 14 -25.30 38.52 -21.05
N HIS A 15 -24.95 37.54 -21.87
CA HIS A 15 -25.60 37.31 -23.16
C HIS A 15 -25.51 35.83 -23.56
N GLN A 16 -26.49 35.35 -24.31
CA GLN A 16 -26.48 34.04 -24.94
C GLN A 16 -26.43 34.23 -26.46
N SER A 17 -25.58 33.48 -27.14
CA SER A 17 -25.50 33.49 -28.60
C SER A 17 -26.83 33.10 -29.25
N ASP A 18 -27.11 33.60 -30.45
CA ASP A 18 -28.36 33.32 -31.18
C ASP A 18 -28.59 31.83 -31.45
N ASP A 19 -27.50 31.06 -31.62
CA ASP A 19 -27.54 29.61 -31.81
C ASP A 19 -27.66 28.83 -30.48
N GLY A 20 -27.71 29.53 -29.35
CA GLY A 20 -27.87 28.97 -28.01
C GLY A 20 -26.67 28.19 -27.47
N LYS A 21 -25.62 27.96 -28.29
CA LYS A 21 -24.47 27.10 -27.94
C LYS A 21 -23.50 27.74 -26.96
N TYR A 22 -23.45 29.07 -26.91
CA TYR A 22 -22.49 29.79 -26.08
C TYR A 22 -23.17 30.81 -25.15
N LEU A 23 -22.65 30.89 -23.93
CA LEU A 23 -22.92 31.94 -22.94
C LEU A 23 -21.70 32.86 -22.87
N ILE A 24 -21.93 34.16 -22.99
CA ILE A 24 -20.90 35.17 -22.78
C ILE A 24 -20.87 35.51 -21.29
N MET A 25 -19.81 35.07 -20.62
CA MET A 25 -19.59 35.32 -19.21
C MET A 25 -18.51 36.38 -19.00
N GLY A 26 -18.81 37.40 -18.19
CA GLY A 26 -17.98 38.59 -18.01
C GLY A 26 -17.95 39.09 -16.57
N ASN A 27 -16.80 39.63 -16.16
CA ASN A 27 -16.59 40.23 -14.83
C ASN A 27 -16.34 41.75 -14.90
N GLY A 28 -16.69 42.39 -16.01
CA GLY A 28 -16.46 43.82 -16.27
C GLY A 28 -15.08 44.17 -16.85
N THR A 29 -14.07 43.30 -16.72
CA THR A 29 -12.73 43.52 -17.32
C THR A 29 -12.41 42.54 -18.44
N ARG A 30 -12.88 41.29 -18.31
CA ARG A 30 -12.69 40.22 -19.28
C ARG A 30 -14.04 39.55 -19.53
N ALA A 31 -14.20 39.05 -20.74
CA ALA A 31 -15.35 38.25 -21.13
C ALA A 31 -14.87 37.05 -21.94
N PHE A 32 -15.55 35.92 -21.77
CA PHE A 32 -15.26 34.67 -22.45
C PHE A 32 -16.56 34.04 -22.94
N ALA A 33 -16.51 33.43 -24.13
CA ALA A 33 -17.58 32.58 -24.63
C ALA A 33 -17.37 31.17 -24.07
N VAL A 34 -18.35 30.67 -23.32
CA VAL A 34 -18.34 29.33 -22.72
C VAL A 34 -19.52 28.56 -23.27
N LEU A 35 -19.37 27.25 -23.49
CA LEU A 35 -20.47 26.43 -23.96
C LEU A 35 -21.64 26.44 -22.96
N ALA A 36 -22.84 26.69 -23.46
CA ALA A 36 -24.07 26.79 -22.66
C ALA A 36 -24.44 25.44 -22.04
N GLN A 37 -24.32 24.39 -22.84
CA GLN A 37 -24.32 23.02 -22.38
C GLN A 37 -22.86 22.63 -22.19
N GLN A 38 -22.42 22.41 -20.96
CA GLN A 38 -21.23 21.58 -20.81
C GLN A 38 -21.53 20.26 -21.52
N PRO A 39 -20.63 19.73 -22.36
CA PRO A 39 -20.78 18.35 -22.77
C PRO A 39 -20.98 17.60 -21.48
N GLU A 40 -22.14 16.96 -21.34
CA GLU A 40 -22.35 15.98 -20.29
C GLU A 40 -21.20 15.03 -20.55
N GLN A 41 -20.11 15.20 -19.78
CA GLN A 41 -19.05 14.23 -19.78
C GLN A 41 -19.85 13.01 -19.35
N ASP A 42 -20.14 12.13 -20.31
CA ASP A 42 -20.35 10.71 -20.08
C ASP A 42 -19.20 10.34 -19.16
N ASN A 43 -19.39 10.54 -17.87
CA ASN A 43 -18.34 10.47 -16.90
C ASN A 43 -18.22 8.97 -16.70
N PRO A 44 -17.23 8.31 -17.31
CA PRO A 44 -17.15 6.85 -17.24
C PRO A 44 -16.95 6.42 -15.79
N LEU A 45 -16.58 7.35 -14.89
CA LEU A 45 -16.40 7.13 -13.47
C LEU A 45 -17.69 7.30 -12.65
N ARG A 46 -18.78 7.86 -13.21
CA ARG A 46 -20.05 8.01 -12.47
C ARG A 46 -20.64 6.67 -12.06
N THR A 47 -20.38 5.62 -12.84
CA THR A 47 -20.79 4.23 -12.56
C THR A 47 -19.67 3.42 -11.91
N ALA A 48 -18.42 3.90 -11.92
CA ALA A 48 -17.28 3.15 -11.37
C ALA A 48 -17.40 2.92 -9.86
N GLU A 49 -18.13 3.79 -9.14
CA GLU A 49 -18.38 3.61 -7.70
C GLU A 49 -19.50 2.60 -7.40
N MET A 50 -20.34 2.21 -8.37
CA MET A 50 -21.39 1.19 -8.14
C MET A 50 -20.92 -0.25 -8.38
N THR A 51 -19.70 -0.48 -8.85
CA THR A 51 -19.21 -1.84 -9.16
C THR A 51 -18.45 -2.54 -8.03
N LEU A 52 -18.43 -1.98 -6.81
CA LEU A 52 -17.59 -2.52 -5.72
C LEU A 52 -18.36 -3.28 -4.62
N GLU A 53 -19.69 -3.38 -4.70
CA GLU A 53 -20.50 -3.94 -3.60
C GLU A 53 -21.47 -5.10 -3.94
N ASP A 54 -21.64 -5.46 -5.21
CA ASP A 54 -22.75 -6.36 -5.60
C ASP A 54 -22.46 -7.88 -5.51
N ASP A 55 -21.20 -8.32 -5.36
CA ASP A 55 -20.84 -9.73 -5.50
C ASP A 55 -20.26 -10.39 -4.23
N TYR A 56 -20.49 -9.83 -3.04
CA TYR A 56 -20.01 -10.44 -1.79
C TYR A 56 -20.69 -11.77 -1.42
N GLY A 57 -21.79 -12.14 -2.11
CA GLY A 57 -22.52 -13.40 -1.91
C GLY A 57 -22.42 -14.40 -3.06
N MET A 58 -21.68 -14.09 -4.13
CA MET A 58 -21.65 -14.87 -5.39
C MET A 58 -20.56 -15.94 -5.45
N ILE A 59 -19.97 -16.31 -4.31
CA ILE A 59 -19.08 -17.46 -4.19
C ILE A 59 -19.91 -18.62 -3.62
N ASP A 60 -20.25 -19.60 -4.47
CA ASP A 60 -21.06 -20.82 -4.16
C ASP A 60 -20.42 -21.77 -3.12
N GLY A 61 -19.36 -21.35 -2.41
CA GLY A 61 -18.66 -22.18 -1.43
C GLY A 61 -17.96 -23.43 -2.00
N VAL A 62 -18.06 -23.68 -3.32
CA VAL A 62 -17.40 -24.82 -3.99
C VAL A 62 -15.92 -24.52 -4.16
N ILE A 63 -15.11 -25.03 -3.24
CA ILE A 63 -13.65 -24.97 -3.31
C ILE A 63 -13.15 -26.11 -4.23
N ASN A 64 -12.71 -25.76 -5.44
CA ASN A 64 -12.02 -26.68 -6.34
C ASN A 64 -10.53 -26.79 -5.97
N ASN A 65 -10.23 -27.42 -4.83
CA ASN A 65 -8.89 -27.95 -4.62
C ASN A 65 -8.69 -29.02 -5.69
N GLY A 66 -7.86 -28.74 -6.69
CA GLY A 66 -7.59 -29.66 -7.81
C GLY A 66 -7.16 -31.06 -7.35
N ARG A 67 -6.87 -31.96 -8.28
CA ARG A 67 -6.51 -33.37 -7.98
C ARG A 67 -5.48 -33.41 -6.84
N ARG A 68 -5.90 -33.92 -5.68
CA ARG A 68 -5.20 -33.96 -4.37
C ARG A 68 -3.70 -34.34 -4.41
N GLY A 69 -3.22 -34.94 -5.50
CA GLY A 69 -1.83 -35.32 -5.70
C GLY A 69 -0.87 -34.14 -5.87
N GLU A 70 -1.24 -33.09 -6.62
CA GLU A 70 -0.29 -31.99 -6.92
C GLU A 70 0.00 -31.11 -5.70
N GLU A 71 -0.98 -30.88 -4.82
CA GLU A 71 -0.75 -30.14 -3.56
C GLU A 71 0.11 -30.95 -2.58
N LEU A 72 -0.10 -32.27 -2.49
CA LEU A 72 0.70 -33.12 -1.61
C LEU A 72 2.14 -33.24 -2.11
N GLU A 73 2.34 -33.34 -3.42
CA GLU A 73 3.67 -33.39 -4.02
C GLU A 73 4.39 -32.05 -3.91
N LYS A 74 3.71 -30.92 -4.18
CA LYS A 74 4.28 -29.58 -3.93
C LYS A 74 4.56 -29.31 -2.46
N ALA A 75 3.71 -29.75 -1.55
CA ALA A 75 3.94 -29.61 -0.11
C ALA A 75 5.13 -30.46 0.35
N GLN A 76 5.29 -31.67 -0.20
CA GLN A 76 6.46 -32.52 0.06
C GLN A 76 7.74 -31.94 -0.55
N GLU A 77 7.69 -31.45 -1.78
CA GLU A 77 8.82 -30.79 -2.42
C GLU A 77 9.24 -29.52 -1.67
N HIS A 78 8.27 -28.70 -1.23
CA HIS A 78 8.55 -27.53 -0.40
C HIS A 78 9.11 -27.91 0.97
N ALA A 79 8.56 -28.96 1.61
CA ALA A 79 9.07 -29.47 2.88
C ALA A 79 10.49 -30.01 2.74
N GLU A 80 10.80 -30.69 1.63
CA GLU A 80 12.14 -31.19 1.34
C GLU A 80 13.13 -30.07 1.02
N ARG A 81 12.69 -29.05 0.27
CA ARG A 81 13.50 -27.85 -0.04
C ARG A 81 13.68 -26.93 1.17
N THR A 82 12.81 -27.04 2.19
CA THR A 82 12.91 -26.31 3.46
C THR A 82 13.51 -27.12 4.60
N LYS A 83 13.94 -28.38 4.38
CA LYS A 83 14.82 -29.09 5.32
C LYS A 83 16.10 -28.26 5.45
N PRO A 84 16.37 -27.66 6.62
CA PRO A 84 17.59 -26.89 6.78
C PRO A 84 18.78 -27.87 6.81
N GLU A 85 19.73 -27.71 5.88
CA GLU A 85 20.99 -28.48 5.89
C GLU A 85 21.85 -28.19 7.14
N LYS A 86 21.49 -27.15 7.90
CA LYS A 86 22.21 -26.68 9.08
C LYS A 86 21.39 -27.02 10.33
N PRO A 87 22.05 -27.38 11.45
CA PRO A 87 21.36 -27.63 12.71
C PRO A 87 20.59 -26.37 13.14
N SER A 88 19.37 -26.60 13.65
CA SER A 88 18.47 -25.53 14.05
C SER A 88 19.09 -24.67 15.16
N ILE A 89 18.69 -23.39 15.27
CA ILE A 89 19.15 -22.50 16.35
C ILE A 89 18.93 -23.12 17.73
N ARG A 90 17.83 -23.85 17.90
CA ARG A 90 17.51 -24.56 19.15
C ARG A 90 18.53 -25.65 19.47
N GLU A 91 18.89 -26.47 18.50
CA GLU A 91 19.87 -27.55 18.66
C GLU A 91 21.26 -26.98 19.00
N ARG A 92 21.66 -25.90 18.31
CA ARG A 92 22.90 -25.17 18.61
C ARG A 92 22.91 -24.58 20.03
N LEU A 93 21.76 -24.12 20.53
CA LEU A 93 21.64 -23.59 21.89
C LEU A 93 21.71 -24.70 22.95
N GLU A 94 21.13 -25.86 22.68
CA GLU A 94 21.19 -27.03 23.57
C GLU A 94 22.61 -27.60 23.66
N ASP A 95 23.33 -27.65 22.55
CA ASP A 95 24.74 -28.08 22.50
C ASP A 95 25.66 -27.11 23.26
N ALA A 96 25.53 -25.80 23.02
CA ALA A 96 26.26 -24.77 23.76
C ALA A 96 25.96 -24.82 25.27
N ARG A 97 24.71 -25.10 25.66
CA ARG A 97 24.32 -25.27 27.07
C ARG A 97 25.00 -26.50 27.68
N ARG A 98 25.13 -27.59 26.92
CA ARG A 98 25.76 -28.84 27.37
C ARG A 98 27.28 -28.69 27.49
N GLU A 99 27.93 -28.01 26.54
CA GLU A 99 29.35 -27.69 26.59
C GLU A 99 29.68 -26.79 27.79
N CYS A 100 28.90 -25.71 27.99
CA CYS A 100 29.07 -24.80 29.14
C CYS A 100 28.82 -25.49 30.48
N ALA A 101 27.92 -26.47 30.54
CA ALA A 101 27.66 -27.23 31.76
C ALA A 101 28.84 -28.13 32.18
N GLY A 102 29.72 -28.49 31.25
CA GLY A 102 30.93 -29.28 31.51
C GLY A 102 32.16 -28.46 31.91
N HIS A 103 32.18 -27.15 31.62
CA HIS A 103 33.28 -26.27 31.99
C HIS A 103 33.02 -25.57 33.33
N LYS A 104 33.81 -25.93 34.34
CA LYS A 104 33.92 -25.12 35.58
C LYS A 104 34.45 -23.73 35.19
N PRO A 105 33.81 -22.63 35.60
CA PRO A 105 34.33 -21.30 35.30
C PRO A 105 35.72 -21.15 35.95
N PRO A 106 36.74 -20.65 35.22
CA PRO A 106 38.01 -20.34 35.83
C PRO A 106 37.80 -19.24 36.88
N GLU A 107 38.22 -19.53 38.11
CA GLU A 107 38.07 -18.62 39.23
C GLU A 107 38.83 -17.31 38.98
N GLY A 108 38.05 -16.23 38.87
CA GLY A 108 38.36 -14.87 39.29
C GLY A 108 39.73 -14.29 38.91
N LYS A 109 39.74 -13.41 37.89
CA LYS A 109 40.43 -12.10 37.98
C LYS A 109 39.58 -11.04 37.29
N LYS A 110 39.07 -10.08 38.07
CA LYS A 110 38.45 -8.85 37.55
C LYS A 110 39.58 -8.00 36.94
N PRO A 111 39.55 -7.63 35.64
CA PRO A 111 40.47 -6.62 35.15
C PRO A 111 39.99 -5.26 35.68
N GLY A 112 40.92 -4.51 36.28
CA GLY A 112 40.66 -3.23 36.91
C GLY A 112 40.06 -2.21 35.94
N ARG A 113 39.20 -1.36 36.49
CA ARG A 113 38.65 -0.18 35.82
C ARG A 113 39.78 0.84 35.64
N ASP A 114 40.33 0.91 34.43
CA ASP A 114 41.24 1.98 34.03
C ASP A 114 40.40 3.16 33.54
N VAL A 115 40.45 4.29 34.26
CA VAL A 115 39.81 5.54 33.86
C VAL A 115 40.91 6.42 33.26
N PRO A 116 40.85 6.80 31.98
CA PRO A 116 41.80 7.76 31.44
C PRO A 116 41.41 9.18 31.90
N GLU A 117 42.33 9.87 32.59
CA GLU A 117 42.26 11.32 32.83
C GLU A 117 42.28 12.05 31.48
N GLN A 118 41.29 12.91 31.24
CA GLN A 118 41.32 13.87 30.13
C GLN A 118 41.91 15.18 30.62
N ASP A 119 43.16 15.44 30.22
CA ASP A 119 43.83 16.74 30.36
C ASP A 119 43.17 17.74 29.38
N CYS A 120 42.69 18.87 29.90
CA CYS A 120 42.09 19.95 29.14
C CYS A 120 43.13 21.04 28.84
N LEU A 121 43.36 21.33 27.55
CA LEU A 121 43.83 22.62 27.04
C LEU A 121 43.11 22.99 25.73
#